data_AF-A0A924DQT1-F1
#
_entry.id   AF-A0A924DQT1-F1
#
_cell.length_a   1.000
_cell.length_b   1.000
_cell.length_c   1.000
_cell.angle_alpha   90.00
_cell.angle_beta   90.00
_cell.angle_gamma   90.00
#
_symmetry.space_group_name_H-M   'P 1'
#
loop_
_entity.id
_entity.type
_entity.pdbx_description
1 polymer ?
#
loop_
_entity_poly.entity_id
_entity_poly.type
_entity_poly.pdbx_seq_one_letter_code
_entity_poly.pdbx_strand_id
1 'polypeptide(L)'
;MGKTLFWKVALGLIFANQVFGATDLQVGTLSEGSCWYENKEALRIASFNDKSAYSGSRTQIIEEFEALITDPVQKVEHTKINDIDLSLHCGGYGASLVAKVNTDSNSFCIWAKFEKGILSLRSLGSLTSDGKNPNGLCDGHKWGEFILGANSEELITELQTAKWSSMIKAVTLVSNKVYKVVLQKDYEFREQEVIDQLQENFVGKNLVRYIEFNDYRHPIGEFIHLK
;
A
#
# COMPACT_ATOMS: atom_id res chain seq x y z
N MET A 1 -2.07 84.91 35.25
CA MET A 1 -0.70 84.35 35.30
C MET A 1 -0.79 83.09 36.16
N GLY A 2 -0.42 81.87 35.78
CA GLY A 2 0.21 81.37 34.56
C GLY A 2 -0.37 80.00 34.18
N LYS A 3 -0.17 79.63 32.92
CA LYS A 3 -0.65 78.42 32.26
C LYS A 3 0.27 77.25 32.61
N THR A 4 -0.29 76.07 32.89
CA THR A 4 0.41 74.77 32.84
C THR A 4 -0.51 73.79 32.09
N LEU A 5 -0.36 73.71 30.75
CA LEU A 5 0.26 72.57 30.04
C LEU A 5 -0.40 71.24 30.45
N PHE A 6 -1.45 70.74 29.80
CA PHE A 6 -1.48 70.20 28.42
C PHE A 6 -0.23 69.39 28.05
N TRP A 7 -0.02 68.26 28.72
CA TRP A 7 0.70 67.09 28.18
C TRP A 7 -0.34 65.98 28.00
N LYS A 8 -0.99 65.94 26.84
CA LYS A 8 -0.67 64.99 25.76
C LYS A 8 -0.72 63.55 26.24
N VAL A 9 -1.95 63.04 26.16
CA VAL A 9 -2.28 61.68 25.72
C VAL A 9 -1.21 61.17 24.75
N ALA A 10 -0.41 60.23 25.22
CA ALA A 10 0.31 59.29 24.38
C ALA A 10 0.20 57.93 25.08
N LEU A 11 -1.04 57.46 25.22
CA LEU A 11 -1.31 56.04 25.40
C LEU A 11 -0.89 55.37 24.08
N GLY A 12 0.41 55.16 23.94
CA GLY A 12 1.00 54.37 22.87
C GLY A 12 0.54 52.94 23.07
N LEU A 13 -0.66 52.65 22.60
CA LEU A 13 -1.08 51.32 22.20
C LEU A 13 -0.09 50.87 21.14
N ILE A 14 1.02 50.27 21.60
CA ILE A 14 1.81 49.35 20.82
C ILE A 14 0.88 48.15 20.62
N PHE A 15 -0.06 48.29 19.68
CA PHE A 15 -0.59 47.17 18.96
C PHE A 15 0.63 46.56 18.26
N ALA A 16 1.26 45.61 18.94
CA ALA A 16 2.07 44.61 18.30
C ALA A 16 1.13 43.90 17.32
N ASN A 17 0.99 44.46 16.13
CA ASN A 17 0.55 43.75 14.94
C ASN A 17 1.62 42.68 14.71
N GLN A 18 1.55 41.61 15.49
CA GLN A 18 2.09 40.34 15.06
C GLN A 18 1.21 39.93 13.89
N VAL A 19 1.60 40.39 12.71
CA VAL A 19 1.19 39.82 11.45
C VAL A 19 1.73 38.40 11.49
N PHE A 20 0.95 37.50 12.08
CA PHE A 20 1.12 36.08 11.83
C PHE A 20 0.91 35.93 10.33
N GLY A 21 2.02 35.81 9.59
CA GLY A 21 1.97 35.48 8.18
C GLY A 21 1.12 34.23 8.05
N ALA A 22 0.02 34.34 7.31
CA ALA A 22 -0.75 33.19 6.88
C ALA A 22 0.22 32.31 6.10
N THR A 23 0.71 31.26 6.74
CA THR A 23 1.47 30.22 6.06
C THR A 23 0.45 29.48 5.22
N ASP A 24 0.70 29.43 3.91
CA ASP A 24 -0.16 28.75 2.95
C ASP A 24 -0.33 27.30 3.43
N LEU A 25 -1.49 27.02 4.02
CA LEU A 25 -1.84 25.70 4.50
C LEU A 25 -2.25 24.95 3.22
N GLN A 26 -1.35 24.12 2.68
CA GLN A 26 -1.75 23.17 1.64
C GLN A 26 -2.70 22.14 2.27
N VAL A 27 -3.96 22.53 2.41
CA VAL A 27 -5.06 21.64 2.76
C VAL A 27 -5.53 21.00 1.48
N GLY A 28 -5.21 19.73 1.29
CA GLY A 28 -5.81 18.91 0.24
C GLY A 28 -7.04 18.19 0.78
N THR A 29 -8.18 18.33 0.11
CA THR A 29 -9.26 17.34 0.17
C THR A 29 -9.08 16.38 -0.99
N LEU A 30 -9.03 15.09 -0.71
CA LEU A 30 -8.90 14.07 -1.75
C LEU A 30 -10.16 13.22 -1.86
N SER A 31 -10.46 12.83 -3.10
CA SER A 31 -11.56 11.97 -3.50
C SER A 31 -12.89 12.43 -2.88
N GLU A 32 -13.27 13.67 -3.19
CA GLU A 32 -14.53 14.30 -2.78
C GLU A 32 -14.78 14.30 -1.26
N GLY A 33 -13.73 14.27 -0.44
CA GLY A 33 -13.84 14.28 1.02
C GLY A 33 -13.78 12.89 1.66
N SER A 34 -13.16 11.91 1.00
CA SER A 34 -12.87 10.60 1.60
C SER A 34 -11.81 10.68 2.72
N CYS A 35 -10.89 11.64 2.62
CA CYS A 35 -9.90 11.92 3.65
C CYS A 35 -9.47 13.40 3.67
N TRP A 36 -8.84 13.79 4.77
CA TRP A 36 -8.10 15.03 4.94
C TRP A 36 -6.67 14.70 5.35
N TYR A 37 -5.69 15.47 4.88
CA TYR A 37 -4.30 15.31 5.32
C TYR A 37 -3.54 16.63 5.41
N GLU A 38 -2.49 16.63 6.23
CA GLU A 38 -1.48 17.69 6.34
C GLU A 38 -0.10 17.01 6.38
N ASN A 39 0.82 17.39 5.49
CA ASN A 39 2.19 16.89 5.46
C ASN A 39 3.18 18.04 5.73
N LYS A 40 3.56 18.22 7.00
CA LYS A 40 4.54 19.24 7.44
C LYS A 40 5.64 18.59 8.29
N GLU A 41 5.80 18.98 9.55
CA GLU A 41 6.71 18.36 10.51
C GLU A 41 6.28 16.92 10.85
N ALA A 42 4.98 16.66 10.80
CA ALA A 42 4.38 15.35 10.91
C ALA A 42 3.31 15.20 9.83
N LEU A 43 3.10 13.96 9.40
CA LEU A 43 1.96 13.58 8.58
C LEU A 43 0.75 13.43 9.50
N ARG A 44 -0.31 14.18 9.23
CA ARG A 44 -1.60 14.05 9.89
C ARG A 44 -2.64 13.66 8.88
N ILE A 45 -3.46 12.67 9.21
CA ILE A 45 -4.48 12.14 8.32
C ILE A 45 -5.77 11.97 9.13
N ALA A 46 -6.89 12.39 8.55
CA ALA A 46 -8.22 12.00 8.99
C ALA A 46 -8.89 11.20 7.87
N SER A 47 -9.25 9.94 8.16
CA SER A 47 -10.01 9.05 7.29
C SER A 47 -11.48 9.11 7.68
N PHE A 48 -12.33 9.68 6.83
CA PHE A 48 -13.74 9.86 7.18
C PHE A 48 -14.52 8.54 7.07
N ASN A 49 -14.22 7.72 6.07
CA ASN A 49 -14.89 6.42 5.88
C ASN A 49 -14.44 5.38 6.93
N ASP A 50 -13.18 5.39 7.37
CA ASP A 50 -12.71 4.51 8.46
C ASP A 50 -13.02 5.07 9.86
N LYS A 51 -13.49 6.32 9.96
CA LYS A 51 -13.72 7.05 11.23
C LYS A 51 -12.46 7.06 12.12
N SER A 52 -11.30 7.23 11.52
CA SER A 52 -10.01 7.15 12.18
C SER A 52 -9.13 8.33 11.82
N ALA A 53 -8.14 8.60 12.67
CA ALA A 53 -7.11 9.59 12.43
C ALA A 53 -5.74 9.01 12.78
N TYR A 54 -4.71 9.53 12.13
CA TYR A 54 -3.33 9.14 12.33
C TYR A 54 -2.44 10.38 12.34
N SER A 55 -1.40 10.34 13.15
CA SER A 55 -0.37 11.37 13.19
C SER A 55 0.97 10.72 13.48
N GLY A 56 1.96 10.94 12.63
CA GLY A 56 3.30 10.38 12.80
C GLY A 56 4.36 11.21 12.08
N SER A 57 5.58 11.24 12.61
CA SER A 57 6.73 11.75 11.87
C SER A 57 7.14 10.75 10.78
N ARG A 58 7.90 11.19 9.77
CA ARG A 58 8.40 10.29 8.71
C ARG A 58 9.18 9.11 9.28
N THR A 59 10.01 9.34 10.30
CA THR A 59 10.78 8.28 10.97
C THR A 59 9.85 7.27 11.65
N GLN A 60 8.86 7.73 12.40
CA GLN A 60 7.88 6.84 13.06
C GLN A 60 7.10 6.00 12.04
N ILE A 61 6.67 6.62 10.93
CA ILE A 61 5.96 5.92 9.85
C ILE A 61 6.82 4.80 9.25
N ILE A 62 8.09 5.09 8.98
CA ILE A 62 9.02 4.08 8.44
C ILE A 62 9.20 2.93 9.43
N GLU A 63 9.44 3.24 10.72
CA GLU A 63 9.55 2.22 11.78
C GLU A 63 8.28 1.36 11.90
N GLU A 64 7.09 1.97 11.79
CA GLU A 64 5.82 1.25 11.78
C GLU A 64 5.68 0.34 10.54
N PHE A 65 6.09 0.79 9.34
CA PHE A 65 6.10 -0.06 8.14
C PHE A 65 7.08 -1.22 8.25
N GLU A 66 8.28 -0.97 8.79
CA GLU A 66 9.26 -2.00 9.08
C GLU A 66 8.71 -3.04 10.06
N ALA A 67 7.97 -2.62 11.08
CA ALA A 67 7.30 -3.52 12.01
C ALA A 67 6.22 -4.39 11.32
N LEU A 68 5.48 -3.84 10.35
CA LEU A 68 4.46 -4.59 9.60
C LEU A 68 5.05 -5.73 8.74
N ILE A 69 6.27 -5.59 8.24
CA ILE A 69 6.92 -6.59 7.37
C ILE A 69 7.80 -7.58 8.14
N THR A 70 8.34 -7.17 9.29
CA THR A 70 9.13 -8.01 10.18
C THR A 70 8.26 -8.89 11.08
N ASP A 71 6.94 -8.74 11.02
CA ASP A 71 5.99 -9.65 11.66
C ASP A 71 6.31 -11.10 11.22
N PRO A 72 6.53 -12.03 12.19
CA PRO A 72 6.81 -13.44 11.93
C PRO A 72 5.78 -14.16 11.04
N VAL A 73 4.59 -13.58 10.89
CA VAL A 73 3.54 -14.08 10.00
C VAL A 73 3.87 -13.77 8.54
N GLN A 74 4.37 -12.57 8.24
CA GLN A 74 4.64 -12.09 6.87
C GLN A 74 6.00 -12.57 6.32
N LYS A 75 6.96 -12.87 7.20
CA LYS A 75 8.28 -13.46 6.86
C LYS A 75 8.95 -12.86 5.62
N VAL A 76 8.94 -11.53 5.50
CA VAL A 76 9.86 -10.85 4.59
C VAL A 76 11.25 -10.90 5.23
N GLU A 77 11.79 -12.11 5.37
CA GLU A 77 12.99 -12.35 6.15
C GLU A 77 14.20 -11.69 5.46
N HIS A 78 15.00 -10.98 6.27
CA HIS A 78 16.35 -10.51 5.93
C HIS A 78 16.50 -9.61 4.70
N THR A 79 15.42 -8.99 4.24
CA THR A 79 15.54 -8.11 3.08
C THR A 79 15.92 -6.72 3.54
N LYS A 80 17.16 -6.31 3.25
CA LYS A 80 17.62 -4.96 3.51
C LYS A 80 16.76 -3.99 2.69
N ILE A 81 16.05 -3.11 3.38
CA ILE A 81 15.27 -2.05 2.75
C ILE A 81 16.26 -1.00 2.27
N ASN A 82 16.22 -0.70 0.98
CA ASN A 82 17.06 0.32 0.37
C ASN A 82 16.34 1.67 0.31
N ASP A 83 15.04 1.63 0.04
CA ASP A 83 14.23 2.83 -0.16
C ASP A 83 12.75 2.54 0.13
N ILE A 84 12.04 3.55 0.62
CA ILE A 84 10.59 3.53 0.86
C ILE A 84 9.98 4.81 0.27
N ASP A 85 9.22 4.64 -0.80
CA ASP A 85 8.38 5.70 -1.36
C ASP A 85 6.98 5.63 -0.74
N LEU A 86 6.55 6.73 -0.13
CA LEU A 86 5.31 6.82 0.63
C LEU A 86 4.27 7.57 -0.20
N SER A 87 3.05 7.05 -0.21
CA SER A 87 1.89 7.69 -0.81
C SER A 87 0.68 7.57 0.09
N LEU A 88 -0.17 8.60 0.10
CA LEU A 88 -1.49 8.54 0.70
C LEU A 88 -2.51 8.22 -0.39
N HIS A 89 -3.25 7.14 -0.21
CA HIS A 89 -4.41 6.82 -1.02
C HIS A 89 -5.70 7.17 -0.27
N CYS A 90 -6.63 7.85 -0.93
CA CYS A 90 -7.95 8.16 -0.39
C CYS A 90 -9.06 7.77 -1.35
N GLY A 91 -10.00 6.94 -0.90
CA GLY A 91 -11.13 6.52 -1.73
C GLY A 91 -12.21 5.78 -0.94
N GLY A 92 -12.88 4.81 -1.59
CA GLY A 92 -14.05 4.12 -1.04
C GLY A 92 -13.82 3.38 0.30
N TYR A 93 -12.58 2.97 0.60
CA TYR A 93 -12.21 2.38 1.90
C TYR A 93 -11.56 3.36 2.87
N GLY A 94 -11.82 4.67 2.70
CA GLY A 94 -11.17 5.70 3.47
C GLY A 94 -9.74 5.93 3.01
N ALA A 95 -8.88 6.28 3.95
CA ALA A 95 -7.47 6.57 3.71
C ALA A 95 -6.60 5.32 3.96
N SER A 96 -5.57 5.15 3.13
CA SER A 96 -4.54 4.14 3.31
C SER A 96 -3.18 4.77 3.09
N LEU A 97 -2.25 4.47 3.97
CA LEU A 97 -0.86 4.80 3.75
C LEU A 97 -0.24 3.67 2.94
N VAL A 98 0.33 4.01 1.79
CA VAL A 98 0.87 3.07 0.83
C VAL A 98 2.38 3.26 0.77
N ALA A 99 3.12 2.19 0.96
CA ALA A 99 4.57 2.18 0.88
C ALA A 99 5.00 1.28 -0.28
N LYS A 100 5.74 1.84 -1.24
CA LYS A 100 6.54 1.06 -2.18
C LYS A 100 7.91 0.84 -1.55
N VAL A 101 8.19 -0.41 -1.19
CA VAL A 101 9.45 -0.80 -0.56
C VAL A 101 10.34 -1.44 -1.62
N ASN A 102 11.53 -0.87 -1.80
CA ASN A 102 12.54 -1.41 -2.68
C ASN A 102 13.63 -2.07 -1.84
N THR A 103 13.98 -3.31 -2.20
CA THR A 103 15.05 -4.07 -1.56
C THR A 103 16.14 -4.44 -2.56
N ASP A 104 17.16 -5.18 -2.13
CA ASP A 104 18.24 -5.61 -3.04
C ASP A 104 17.76 -6.56 -4.14
N SER A 105 16.75 -7.37 -3.87
CA SER A 105 16.28 -8.43 -4.78
C SER A 105 14.92 -8.14 -5.40
N ASN A 106 14.04 -7.42 -4.70
CA ASN A 106 12.62 -7.31 -5.04
C ASN A 106 12.05 -5.93 -4.73
N SER A 107 10.84 -5.68 -5.19
CA SER A 107 10.04 -4.53 -4.77
C SER A 107 8.63 -4.99 -4.40
N PHE A 108 8.03 -4.39 -3.38
CA PHE A 108 6.68 -4.74 -2.96
C PHE A 108 5.92 -3.52 -2.44
N CYS A 109 4.60 -3.64 -2.43
CA CYS A 109 3.65 -2.66 -1.96
C CYS A 109 3.07 -3.08 -0.62
N ILE A 110 3.17 -2.20 0.37
CA ILE A 110 2.46 -2.32 1.63
C ILE A 110 1.32 -1.31 1.61
N TRP A 111 0.10 -1.77 1.84
CA TRP A 111 -1.02 -0.88 2.15
C TRP A 111 -1.32 -1.03 3.63
N ALA A 112 -1.30 0.10 4.35
CA ALA A 112 -1.64 0.18 5.75
C ALA A 112 -2.92 0.99 5.93
N LYS A 113 -3.75 0.55 6.88
CA LYS A 113 -4.91 1.28 7.39
C LYS A 113 -4.62 1.80 8.80
N PHE A 114 -5.40 2.78 9.23
CA PHE A 114 -5.27 3.36 10.56
C PHE A 114 -6.25 2.68 11.52
N GLU A 115 -5.72 1.93 12.48
CA GLU A 115 -6.51 1.29 13.53
C GLU A 115 -6.06 1.80 14.88
N LYS A 116 -6.95 2.46 15.63
CA LYS A 116 -6.65 2.99 16.97
C LYS A 116 -5.39 3.89 17.04
N GLY A 117 -5.10 4.61 15.96
CA GLY A 117 -3.98 5.55 15.89
C GLY A 117 -2.63 4.94 15.51
N ILE A 118 -2.59 3.65 15.15
CA ILE A 118 -1.39 2.96 14.63
C ILE A 118 -1.64 2.43 13.22
N LEU A 119 -0.56 2.20 12.47
CA LEU A 119 -0.62 1.49 11.19
C LEU A 119 -0.91 0.00 11.41
N SER A 120 -1.81 -0.53 10.60
CA SER A 120 -2.20 -1.94 10.57
C SER A 120 -2.20 -2.43 9.12
N LEU A 121 -1.68 -3.62 8.87
CA LEU A 121 -1.55 -4.17 7.52
C LEU A 121 -2.95 -4.36 6.89
N ARG A 122 -3.17 -3.75 5.73
CA ARG A 122 -4.36 -3.96 4.89
C ARG A 122 -4.07 -4.98 3.79
N SER A 123 -2.97 -4.80 3.08
CA SER A 123 -2.52 -5.72 2.04
C SER A 123 -1.03 -5.59 1.82
N LEU A 124 -0.46 -6.66 1.28
CA LEU A 124 0.96 -6.78 0.99
C LEU A 124 1.09 -7.51 -0.34
N GLY A 125 1.63 -6.82 -1.35
CA GLY A 125 1.67 -7.31 -2.72
C GLY A 125 3.02 -7.13 -3.38
N SER A 126 3.46 -8.12 -4.15
CA SER A 126 4.74 -8.09 -4.85
C SER A 126 4.60 -7.28 -6.13
N LEU A 127 5.67 -6.58 -6.50
CA LEU A 127 5.78 -5.89 -7.79
C LEU A 127 6.64 -6.74 -8.70
N THR A 128 6.25 -6.85 -9.97
CA THR A 128 7.08 -7.51 -10.98
C THR A 128 8.41 -6.76 -11.14
N SER A 129 9.47 -7.51 -11.41
CA SER A 129 10.86 -7.04 -11.50
C SER A 129 11.12 -5.97 -12.57
N ASP A 130 10.19 -5.79 -13.51
CA ASP A 130 10.25 -4.72 -14.50
C ASP A 130 9.76 -3.36 -13.96
N GLY A 131 9.21 -3.31 -12.74
CA GLY A 131 8.92 -2.07 -12.01
C GLY A 131 8.10 -1.06 -12.82
N LYS A 132 7.36 -1.52 -13.84
CA LYS A 132 6.79 -0.72 -14.95
C LYS A 132 5.59 0.13 -14.55
N ASN A 133 5.58 0.60 -13.32
CA ASN A 133 4.85 1.81 -13.01
C ASN A 133 5.67 2.68 -12.04
N PRO A 134 6.75 3.31 -12.52
CA PRO A 134 7.46 4.33 -11.74
C PRO A 134 6.53 5.49 -11.33
N ASN A 135 5.38 5.65 -12.00
CA ASN A 135 4.34 6.64 -11.71
C ASN A 135 2.97 6.02 -11.40
N GLY A 136 2.87 4.70 -11.27
CA GLY A 136 1.57 4.05 -11.13
C GLY A 136 1.23 3.68 -9.70
N LEU A 137 -0.07 3.43 -9.52
CA LEU A 137 -0.68 2.90 -8.30
C LEU A 137 0.15 1.71 -7.81
N CYS A 138 0.52 1.69 -6.53
CA CYS A 138 1.23 0.57 -5.92
C CYS A 138 0.24 -0.59 -5.70
N ASP A 139 -0.31 -1.13 -6.79
CA ASP A 139 -1.20 -2.27 -6.80
C ASP A 139 -0.35 -3.50 -7.18
N GLY A 140 0.13 -4.20 -6.15
CA GLY A 140 0.90 -5.44 -6.33
C GLY A 140 -0.02 -6.65 -6.55
N HIS A 141 0.61 -7.80 -6.82
CA HIS A 141 -0.06 -9.09 -6.80
C HIS A 141 0.07 -9.78 -5.44
N LYS A 142 -0.95 -10.56 -5.09
CA LYS A 142 -1.01 -11.33 -3.85
C LYS A 142 0.09 -12.39 -3.83
N TRP A 143 0.81 -12.46 -2.72
CA TRP A 143 1.86 -13.45 -2.52
C TRP A 143 1.29 -14.85 -2.43
N GLY A 144 2.00 -15.77 -3.08
CA GLY A 144 1.64 -17.17 -3.16
C GLY A 144 0.32 -17.42 -3.89
N GLU A 145 -0.24 -16.46 -4.63
CA GLU A 145 -1.51 -16.63 -5.32
C GLU A 145 -1.43 -16.22 -6.81
N PHE A 146 -2.00 -17.05 -7.67
CA PHE A 146 -2.26 -16.71 -9.07
C PHE A 146 -3.59 -17.31 -9.55
N ILE A 147 -4.09 -16.78 -10.67
CA ILE A 147 -5.32 -17.23 -11.32
C ILE A 147 -4.97 -18.08 -12.53
N LEU A 148 -5.64 -19.22 -12.63
CA LEU A 148 -5.48 -20.22 -13.67
C LEU A 148 -6.80 -20.44 -14.40
N GLY A 149 -6.83 -20.11 -15.69
CA GLY A 149 -7.90 -20.53 -16.58
C GLY A 149 -7.60 -21.91 -17.15
N ALA A 150 -8.52 -22.86 -16.98
CA ALA A 150 -8.40 -24.22 -17.52
C ALA A 150 -9.32 -24.44 -18.72
N ASN A 151 -8.90 -25.26 -19.68
CA ASN A 151 -9.78 -25.75 -20.75
C ASN A 151 -10.48 -27.06 -20.37
N SER A 152 -9.89 -27.84 -19.47
CA SER A 152 -10.35 -29.16 -19.01
C SER A 152 -10.22 -29.32 -17.50
N GLU A 153 -11.11 -30.12 -16.89
CA GLU A 153 -11.03 -30.50 -15.48
C GLU A 153 -9.86 -31.46 -15.19
N GLU A 154 -9.33 -32.14 -16.22
CA GLU A 154 -8.14 -32.99 -16.11
C GLU A 154 -6.93 -32.25 -15.54
N LEU A 155 -6.80 -30.95 -15.86
CA LEU A 155 -5.76 -30.10 -15.31
C LEU A 155 -5.83 -30.06 -13.78
N ILE A 156 -7.02 -30.00 -13.20
CA ILE A 156 -7.21 -29.85 -11.76
C ILE A 156 -6.85 -31.15 -11.05
N THR A 157 -7.25 -32.29 -11.61
CA THR A 157 -6.84 -33.60 -11.10
C THR A 157 -5.32 -33.74 -11.12
N GLU A 158 -4.65 -33.29 -12.19
CA GLU A 158 -3.20 -33.30 -12.29
C GLU A 158 -2.56 -32.38 -11.23
N LEU A 159 -3.05 -31.16 -11.03
CA LEU A 159 -2.52 -30.22 -10.02
C LEU A 159 -2.71 -30.69 -8.57
N GLN A 160 -3.59 -31.65 -8.33
CA GLN A 160 -3.79 -32.28 -7.02
C GLN A 160 -2.88 -33.49 -6.78
N THR A 161 -2.06 -33.88 -7.76
CA THR A 161 -1.12 -35.01 -7.61
C THR A 161 0.08 -34.66 -6.73
N ALA A 162 0.77 -35.71 -6.25
CA ALA A 162 1.98 -35.58 -5.45
C ALA A 162 3.12 -34.79 -6.13
N LYS A 163 3.11 -34.73 -7.48
CA LYS A 163 4.07 -33.94 -8.26
C LYS A 163 3.99 -32.46 -7.91
N TRP A 164 2.77 -31.94 -7.74
CA TRP A 164 2.53 -30.51 -7.53
C TRP A 164 2.31 -30.15 -6.07
N SER A 165 2.03 -31.11 -5.18
CA SER A 165 1.75 -30.85 -3.76
C SER A 165 2.90 -30.19 -2.99
N SER A 166 4.14 -30.31 -3.49
CA SER A 166 5.31 -29.62 -2.94
C SER A 166 5.31 -28.12 -3.23
N MET A 167 4.63 -27.68 -4.30
CA MET A 167 4.56 -26.29 -4.74
C MET A 167 3.19 -25.66 -4.48
N ILE A 168 2.12 -26.42 -4.72
CA ILE A 168 0.73 -25.98 -4.66
C ILE A 168 0.11 -26.49 -3.38
N LYS A 169 -0.37 -25.55 -2.56
CA LYS A 169 -1.10 -25.82 -1.33
C LYS A 169 -2.58 -26.08 -1.58
N ALA A 170 -3.20 -25.28 -2.44
CA ALA A 170 -4.62 -25.39 -2.74
C ALA A 170 -4.97 -24.91 -4.15
N VAL A 171 -6.00 -25.50 -4.73
CA VAL A 171 -6.63 -25.06 -5.99
C VAL A 171 -8.13 -24.92 -5.72
N THR A 172 -8.68 -23.72 -5.91
CA THR A 172 -10.06 -23.38 -5.56
C THR A 172 -10.78 -22.80 -6.77
N LEU A 173 -11.99 -23.28 -7.07
CA LEU A 173 -12.80 -22.74 -8.17
C LEU A 173 -13.30 -21.34 -7.81
N VAL A 174 -13.04 -20.36 -8.68
CA VAL A 174 -13.50 -18.96 -8.53
C VAL A 174 -14.72 -18.71 -9.42
N SER A 175 -14.65 -19.16 -10.67
CA SER A 175 -15.70 -19.03 -11.68
C SER A 175 -15.48 -20.10 -12.75
N ASN A 176 -16.42 -20.31 -13.66
CA ASN A 176 -16.41 -21.36 -14.69
C ASN A 176 -15.01 -21.63 -15.31
N LYS A 177 -14.39 -22.76 -14.93
CA LYS A 177 -13.02 -23.18 -15.31
C LYS A 177 -11.91 -22.15 -15.00
N VAL A 178 -12.12 -21.29 -14.01
CA VAL A 178 -11.16 -20.33 -13.49
C VAL A 178 -10.90 -20.67 -12.03
N TYR A 179 -9.63 -20.93 -11.72
CA TYR A 179 -9.21 -21.41 -10.43
C TYR A 179 -8.21 -20.44 -9.82
N LYS A 180 -8.32 -20.22 -8.52
CA LYS A 180 -7.27 -19.62 -7.72
C LYS A 180 -6.35 -20.71 -7.22
N VAL A 181 -5.08 -20.60 -7.55
CA VAL A 181 -4.02 -21.47 -7.05
C VAL A 181 -3.32 -20.74 -5.90
N VAL A 182 -3.17 -21.44 -4.79
CA VAL A 182 -2.44 -20.99 -3.60
C VAL A 182 -1.21 -21.86 -3.44
N LEU A 183 -0.05 -21.23 -3.32
CA LEU A 183 1.24 -21.87 -3.21
C LEU A 183 1.54 -22.31 -1.77
N GLN A 184 2.49 -23.23 -1.66
CA GLN A 184 3.15 -23.52 -0.40
C GLN A 184 4.02 -22.33 0.01
N LYS A 185 4.26 -22.21 1.31
CA LYS A 185 4.98 -21.07 1.88
C LYS A 185 6.39 -20.88 1.28
N ASP A 186 7.07 -21.97 0.98
CA ASP A 186 8.43 -21.96 0.40
C ASP A 186 8.47 -21.48 -1.08
N TYR A 187 7.30 -21.27 -1.67
CA TYR A 187 7.12 -20.77 -3.03
C TYR A 187 6.39 -19.41 -3.09
N GLU A 188 6.10 -18.78 -1.95
CA GLU A 188 5.72 -17.36 -1.91
C GLU A 188 6.89 -16.53 -2.50
N PHE A 189 6.58 -15.52 -3.33
CA PHE A 189 7.53 -14.74 -4.16
C PHE A 189 8.22 -15.50 -5.31
N ARG A 190 7.89 -16.77 -5.50
CA ARG A 190 8.38 -17.59 -6.61
C ARG A 190 7.23 -18.01 -7.52
N GLU A 191 6.19 -17.20 -7.58
CA GLU A 191 5.00 -17.46 -8.38
C GLU A 191 5.38 -17.60 -9.85
N GLN A 192 6.26 -16.73 -10.36
CA GLN A 192 6.72 -16.81 -11.75
C GLN A 192 7.39 -18.15 -12.05
N GLU A 193 8.21 -18.68 -11.13
CA GLU A 193 8.85 -19.99 -11.30
C GLU A 193 7.82 -21.11 -11.40
N VAL A 194 6.78 -21.09 -10.55
CA VAL A 194 5.71 -22.09 -10.61
C VAL A 194 4.89 -21.94 -11.88
N ILE A 195 4.60 -20.70 -12.30
CA ILE A 195 3.90 -20.39 -13.55
C ILE A 195 4.69 -20.94 -14.74
N ASP A 196 6.00 -20.71 -14.80
CA ASP A 196 6.88 -21.20 -15.87
C ASP A 196 6.87 -22.74 -15.91
N GLN A 197 7.00 -23.40 -14.76
CA GLN A 197 6.92 -24.87 -14.68
C GLN A 197 5.56 -25.40 -15.15
N LEU A 198 4.46 -24.75 -14.79
CA LEU A 198 3.13 -25.12 -15.26
C LEU A 198 3.03 -24.96 -16.78
N GLN A 199 3.47 -23.82 -17.31
CA GLN A 199 3.46 -23.57 -18.74
C GLN A 199 4.25 -24.66 -19.47
N GLU A 200 5.50 -24.94 -19.07
CA GLU A 200 6.36 -25.97 -19.64
C GLU A 200 5.74 -27.37 -19.62
N ASN A 201 5.13 -27.78 -18.50
CA ASN A 201 4.58 -29.13 -18.34
C ASN A 201 3.25 -29.35 -19.09
N PHE A 202 2.57 -28.26 -19.47
CA PHE A 202 1.29 -28.28 -20.17
C PHE A 202 1.37 -27.73 -21.60
N VAL A 203 2.54 -27.31 -22.09
CA VAL A 203 2.76 -26.97 -23.50
C VAL A 203 2.28 -28.11 -24.39
N GLY A 204 1.48 -27.79 -25.40
CA GLY A 204 0.97 -28.76 -26.39
C GLY A 204 -0.21 -29.62 -25.93
N LYS A 205 -0.55 -29.64 -24.64
CA LYS A 205 -1.74 -30.37 -24.13
C LYS A 205 -3.04 -29.57 -24.17
N ASN A 206 -2.95 -28.26 -24.43
CA ASN A 206 -4.07 -27.31 -24.44
C ASN A 206 -4.95 -27.37 -23.17
N LEU A 207 -4.38 -27.78 -22.03
CA LEU A 207 -5.11 -27.88 -20.76
C LEU A 207 -5.21 -26.54 -20.05
N VAL A 208 -4.20 -25.69 -20.20
CA VAL A 208 -4.13 -24.33 -19.65
C VAL A 208 -4.61 -23.35 -20.71
N ARG A 209 -5.57 -22.51 -20.34
CA ARG A 209 -6.07 -21.40 -21.16
C ARG A 209 -5.27 -20.13 -20.93
N TYR A 210 -5.02 -19.78 -19.67
CA TYR A 210 -4.19 -18.66 -19.26
C TYR A 210 -3.73 -18.85 -17.82
N ILE A 211 -2.63 -18.19 -17.45
CA ILE A 211 -2.18 -18.03 -16.07
C ILE A 211 -1.85 -16.55 -15.89
N GLU A 212 -2.37 -15.93 -14.84
CA GLU A 212 -2.13 -14.51 -14.51
C GLU A 212 -1.92 -14.35 -13.02
N PHE A 213 -1.13 -13.36 -12.62
CA PHE A 213 -0.96 -13.01 -11.21
C PHE A 213 -2.31 -12.62 -10.58
N ASN A 214 -2.49 -12.93 -9.30
CA ASN A 214 -3.70 -12.52 -8.58
C ASN A 214 -3.53 -11.12 -8.01
N ASP A 215 -3.84 -10.11 -8.81
CA ASP A 215 -3.70 -8.70 -8.41
C ASP A 215 -4.62 -8.30 -7.25
N TYR A 216 -4.13 -7.42 -6.38
CA TYR A 216 -5.03 -6.71 -5.47
C TYR A 216 -5.94 -5.79 -6.27
N ARG A 217 -7.24 -5.77 -5.91
CA ARG A 217 -8.21 -4.81 -6.42
C ARG A 217 -8.55 -3.81 -5.33
N HIS A 218 -7.71 -2.80 -5.18
CA HIS A 218 -8.00 -1.68 -4.29
C HIS A 218 -9.10 -0.78 -4.91
N PRO A 219 -9.89 -0.07 -4.08
CA PRO A 219 -10.94 0.78 -4.59
C PRO A 219 -10.34 1.94 -5.35
N ILE A 220 -11.07 2.44 -6.34
CA ILE A 220 -10.71 3.66 -7.05
C ILE A 220 -10.65 4.80 -6.03
N GLY A 221 -9.60 5.61 -6.14
CA GLY A 221 -9.38 6.79 -5.30
C GLY A 221 -8.22 7.63 -5.82
N GLU A 222 -7.89 8.65 -5.05
CA GLU A 222 -6.83 9.61 -5.37
C GLU A 222 -5.56 9.27 -4.59
N PHE A 223 -4.41 9.45 -5.23
CA PHE A 223 -3.09 9.21 -4.65
C PHE A 223 -2.31 10.50 -4.55
N ILE A 224 -1.59 10.67 -3.44
CA ILE A 224 -0.60 11.72 -3.27
C ILE A 224 0.71 11.12 -2.80
N HIS A 225 1.78 11.43 -3.53
CA HIS A 225 3.14 11.14 -3.11
C HIS A 225 3.54 12.02 -1.91
N LEU A 226 3.98 11.39 -0.84
CA LEU A 226 4.44 12.03 0.38
C LEU A 226 5.96 12.20 0.31
N LYS A 227 6.37 13.38 -0.19
CA LYS A 227 7.76 13.82 -0.16
C LYS A 227 8.21 14.06 1.28
#